data_AF-A0A382FFY8-F1
#
_entry.id   AF-A0A382FFY8-F1
#
_cell.length_a   1.000
_cell.length_b   1.000
_cell.length_c   1.000
_cell.angle_alpha   90.00
_cell.angle_beta   90.00
_cell.angle_gamma   90.00
#
_symmetry.space_group_name_H-M   'P 1'
#
loop_
_entity.id
_entity.type
_entity.pdbx_description
1 polymer ?
#
loop_
_entity_poly.entity_id
_entity_poly.type
_entity_poly.pdbx_seq_one_letter_code
_entity_poly.pdbx_strand_id
1 'polypeptide(L)'
;MSKWNKQKFISDLDEKCSREVVKITRQIIDFSEKYSEHLSWGRGDEHGTMTFRCMSDMGLLPLFHINSDGNINLQINFLRNKEIPKMVLRDMVVKLESNLLREYDTEMYPVDSFEPVEDLFNTKSQVIKFLKTIEGCVYRLKQ
;
A
#
# COMPACT_ATOMS: atom_id res chain seq x y z
N MET A 1 20.45 11.27 1.65
CA MET A 1 20.21 9.98 0.94
C MET A 1 19.26 9.12 1.77
N SER A 2 18.48 8.23 1.15
CA SER A 2 17.65 7.26 1.89
C SER A 2 18.54 6.37 2.77
N LYS A 3 18.17 6.15 4.04
CA LYS A 3 18.86 5.17 4.91
C LYS A 3 18.50 3.73 4.51
N TRP A 4 17.29 3.57 3.98
CA TRP A 4 16.71 2.29 3.61
C TRP A 4 16.80 2.02 2.12
N ASN A 5 16.89 0.74 1.81
CA ASN A 5 16.75 0.18 0.46
C ASN A 5 16.05 -1.18 0.60
N LYS A 6 15.69 -1.80 -0.53
CA LYS A 6 15.00 -3.11 -0.55
C LYS A 6 15.70 -4.15 0.32
N GLN A 7 17.03 -4.27 0.20
CA GLN A 7 17.79 -5.28 0.93
C GLN A 7 17.71 -5.11 2.45
N LYS A 8 17.94 -3.88 2.95
CA LYS A 8 17.86 -3.59 4.38
C LYS A 8 16.44 -3.76 4.92
N PHE A 9 15.44 -3.27 4.17
CA PHE A 9 14.04 -3.39 4.54
C PHE A 9 13.64 -4.86 4.70
N ILE A 10 14.01 -5.70 3.72
CA ILE A 10 13.70 -7.12 3.73
C ILE A 10 14.41 -7.84 4.89
N SER A 11 15.67 -7.50 5.18
CA SER A 11 16.40 -8.08 6.32
C SER A 11 15.70 -7.78 7.65
N ASP A 12 15.34 -6.51 7.88
CA ASP A 12 14.64 -6.08 9.10
C ASP A 12 13.26 -6.75 9.22
N LEU A 13 12.55 -6.90 8.11
CA LEU A 13 11.28 -7.61 8.03
C LEU A 13 11.42 -9.11 8.34
N ASP A 14 12.44 -9.78 7.79
CA ASP A 14 12.71 -11.20 8.05
C ASP A 14 13.05 -11.45 9.53
N GLU A 15 13.70 -10.49 10.20
CA GLU A 15 14.07 -10.57 11.61
C GLU A 15 12.88 -10.36 12.56
N LYS A 16 11.94 -9.46 12.20
CA LYS A 16 10.85 -9.03 13.10
C LYS A 16 9.53 -9.75 12.88
N CYS A 17 9.25 -10.19 11.65
CA CYS A 17 7.90 -10.63 11.27
C CYS A 17 7.79 -12.14 11.07
N SER A 18 6.55 -12.63 11.11
CA SER A 18 6.25 -14.03 10.79
C SER A 18 6.57 -14.34 9.32
N ARG A 19 6.85 -15.62 9.02
CA ARG A 19 7.13 -16.08 7.65
C ARG A 19 6.02 -15.73 6.65
N GLU A 20 4.75 -15.73 7.09
CA GLU A 20 3.64 -15.39 6.22
C GLU A 20 3.58 -13.88 5.94
N VAL A 21 3.76 -13.02 6.97
CA VAL A 21 3.86 -11.56 6.78
C VAL A 21 5.02 -11.21 5.85
N VAL A 22 6.18 -11.83 6.04
CA VAL A 22 7.35 -11.67 5.16
C VAL A 22 6.99 -12.00 3.71
N LYS A 23 6.36 -13.16 3.48
CA LYS A 23 6.00 -13.64 2.15
C LYS A 23 4.95 -12.77 1.47
N ILE A 24 3.97 -12.26 2.21
CA ILE A 24 2.95 -11.34 1.68
C ILE A 24 3.61 -10.00 1.31
N THR A 25 4.41 -9.45 2.21
CA THR A 25 5.09 -8.17 2.02
C THR A 25 6.06 -8.22 0.85
N ARG A 26 6.83 -9.31 0.68
CA ARG A 26 7.68 -9.52 -0.49
C ARG A 26 6.89 -9.51 -1.80
N GLN A 27 5.72 -10.16 -1.84
CA GLN A 27 4.84 -10.09 -3.02
C GLN A 27 4.37 -8.67 -3.31
N ILE A 28 4.06 -7.88 -2.28
CA ILE A 28 3.69 -6.47 -2.44
C ILE A 28 4.88 -5.65 -2.96
N ILE A 29 6.10 -5.89 -2.47
CA ILE A 29 7.33 -5.22 -2.96
C ILE A 29 7.58 -5.55 -4.42
N ASP A 30 7.54 -6.83 -4.80
CA ASP A 30 7.81 -7.26 -6.17
C ASP A 30 6.75 -6.72 -7.16
N PHE A 31 5.48 -6.65 -6.73
CA PHE A 31 4.45 -5.92 -7.46
C PHE A 31 4.79 -4.44 -7.59
N SER A 32 5.22 -3.81 -6.49
CA SER A 32 5.50 -2.38 -6.44
C SER A 32 6.62 -1.97 -7.39
N GLU A 33 7.67 -2.78 -7.51
CA GLU A 33 8.76 -2.55 -8.46
C GLU A 33 8.32 -2.60 -9.92
N LYS A 34 7.29 -3.40 -10.23
CA LYS A 34 6.78 -3.57 -11.59
C LYS A 34 5.75 -2.50 -11.97
N TYR A 35 4.92 -2.07 -11.03
CA TYR A 35 3.71 -1.30 -11.32
C TYR A 35 3.69 0.12 -10.77
N SER A 36 4.64 0.50 -9.90
CA SER A 36 4.75 1.89 -9.47
C SER A 36 5.44 2.74 -10.53
N GLU A 37 5.04 4.01 -10.63
CA GLU A 37 5.83 5.00 -11.37
C GLU A 37 7.03 5.48 -10.56
N HIS A 38 6.88 5.54 -9.24
CA HIS A 38 7.97 5.90 -8.35
C HIS A 38 7.89 5.12 -7.03
N LEU A 39 8.90 4.29 -6.80
CA LEU A 39 9.11 3.58 -5.55
C LEU A 39 10.18 4.30 -4.73
N SER A 40 9.86 4.67 -3.48
CA SER A 40 10.84 5.30 -2.58
C SER A 40 10.97 4.55 -1.27
N TRP A 41 12.18 4.58 -0.72
CA TRP A 41 12.49 4.06 0.61
C TRP A 41 12.71 5.22 1.59
N GLY A 42 12.20 5.06 2.81
CA GLY A 42 12.15 6.09 3.85
C GLY A 42 13.49 6.35 4.52
N ARG A 43 13.48 7.28 5.48
CA ARG A 43 14.65 7.67 6.28
C ARG A 43 14.47 7.41 7.78
N GLY A 44 13.43 6.67 8.16
CA GLY A 44 13.14 6.34 9.56
C GLY A 44 14.34 5.67 10.23
N ASP A 45 14.48 5.90 11.53
CA ASP A 45 15.61 5.36 12.29
C ASP A 45 15.34 3.95 12.83
N GLU A 46 14.07 3.63 13.13
CA GLU A 46 13.66 2.37 13.77
C GLU A 46 13.18 1.32 12.75
N HIS A 47 12.47 1.75 11.72
CA HIS A 47 11.98 0.89 10.65
C HIS A 47 12.13 1.55 9.28
N GLY A 48 12.18 0.70 8.26
CA GLY A 48 12.11 1.12 6.87
C GLY A 48 10.66 1.36 6.47
N THR A 49 10.45 2.33 5.58
CA THR A 49 9.15 2.56 4.95
C THR A 49 9.32 2.54 3.45
N MET A 50 8.58 1.69 2.75
CA MET A 50 8.45 1.74 1.30
C MET A 50 7.17 2.53 0.96
N THR A 51 7.25 3.44 0.00
CA THR A 51 6.09 4.15 -0.51
C THR A 51 5.87 3.83 -1.98
N PHE A 52 4.70 3.29 -2.30
CA PHE A 52 4.22 3.11 -3.66
C PHE A 52 3.58 4.41 -4.16
N ARG A 53 4.09 5.00 -5.25
CA ARG A 53 3.44 6.13 -5.92
C ARG A 53 3.09 5.82 -7.35
N CYS A 54 1.96 6.37 -7.79
CA CYS A 54 1.58 6.38 -9.19
C CYS A 54 1.46 7.79 -9.74
N MET A 55 1.58 7.93 -11.06
CA MET A 55 1.33 9.20 -11.74
C MET A 55 -0.17 9.44 -11.90
N SER A 56 -0.57 10.71 -11.79
CA SER A 56 -1.89 11.22 -12.15
C SER A 56 -1.75 12.62 -12.76
N ASP A 57 -2.85 13.20 -13.23
CA ASP A 57 -2.89 14.61 -13.66
C ASP A 57 -2.50 15.59 -12.55
N MET A 58 -2.64 15.18 -11.27
CA MET A 58 -2.26 15.96 -10.09
C MET A 58 -0.80 15.69 -9.66
N GLY A 59 -0.02 14.95 -10.45
CA GLY A 59 1.34 14.52 -10.16
C GLY A 59 1.40 13.16 -9.47
N LEU A 60 2.52 12.90 -8.77
CA LEU A 60 2.78 11.63 -8.09
C LEU A 60 1.95 11.50 -6.81
N LEU A 61 1.07 10.50 -6.76
CA LEU A 61 0.20 10.19 -5.63
C LEU A 61 0.64 8.90 -4.94
N PRO A 62 0.86 8.90 -3.61
CA PRO A 62 1.01 7.67 -2.85
C PRO A 62 -0.32 6.92 -2.76
N LEU A 63 -0.31 5.61 -3.05
CA LEU A 63 -1.49 4.75 -2.87
C LEU A 63 -1.42 3.97 -1.56
N PHE A 64 -0.22 3.56 -1.15
CA PHE A 64 0.02 2.93 0.13
C PHE A 64 1.48 3.05 0.57
N HIS A 65 1.70 2.86 1.86
CA HIS A 65 3.01 2.64 2.47
C HIS A 65 3.06 1.24 3.08
N ILE A 66 4.24 0.62 3.10
CA ILE A 66 4.51 -0.54 3.97
C ILE A 66 5.74 -0.25 4.81
N ASN A 67 5.78 -0.74 6.05
CA ASN A 67 6.96 -0.66 6.89
C ASN A 67 7.57 -2.03 7.18
N SER A 68 8.85 -2.05 7.58
CA SER A 68 9.57 -3.30 7.87
C SER A 68 9.15 -3.96 9.17
N ASP A 69 8.26 -3.33 9.95
CA ASP A 69 7.58 -3.95 11.09
C ASP A 69 6.33 -4.76 10.67
N GLY A 70 6.08 -4.92 9.37
CA GLY A 70 5.00 -5.76 8.86
C GLY A 70 3.63 -5.07 8.79
N ASN A 71 3.61 -3.73 8.71
CA ASN A 71 2.37 -2.96 8.61
C ASN A 71 2.21 -2.32 7.23
N ILE A 72 0.97 -2.09 6.83
CA ILE A 72 0.56 -1.37 5.63
C ILE A 72 -0.34 -0.20 5.99
N ASN A 73 -0.17 0.94 5.32
CA ASN A 73 -1.01 2.11 5.45
C ASN A 73 -1.60 2.44 4.07
N LEU A 74 -2.92 2.36 3.94
CA LEU A 74 -3.64 2.68 2.71
C LEU A 74 -3.95 4.18 2.70
N GLN A 75 -3.50 4.88 1.66
CA GLN A 75 -3.56 6.35 1.60
C GLN A 75 -4.94 6.85 1.11
N ILE A 76 -6.03 6.29 1.63
CA ILE A 76 -7.39 6.54 1.15
C ILE A 76 -7.82 7.97 1.47
N ASN A 77 -7.60 8.44 2.69
CA ASN A 77 -7.95 9.79 3.10
C ASN A 77 -7.04 10.84 2.46
N PHE A 78 -5.76 10.52 2.24
CA PHE A 78 -4.90 11.36 1.40
C PHE A 78 -5.52 11.55 0.02
N LEU A 79 -5.95 10.47 -0.64
CA LEU A 79 -6.57 10.51 -1.96
C LEU A 79 -7.94 11.21 -1.96
N ARG A 80 -8.76 11.07 -0.91
CA ARG A 80 -10.02 11.83 -0.74
C ARG A 80 -9.82 13.33 -0.80
N ASN A 81 -8.70 13.80 -0.25
CA ASN A 81 -8.34 15.21 -0.21
C ASN A 81 -7.64 15.68 -1.49
N LYS A 82 -7.54 14.84 -2.52
CA LYS A 82 -7.04 15.21 -3.84
C LYS A 82 -8.18 15.34 -4.83
N GLU A 83 -7.96 16.17 -5.84
CA GLU A 83 -8.89 16.39 -6.95
C GLU A 83 -8.83 15.26 -7.98
N ILE A 84 -8.78 13.99 -7.52
CA ILE A 84 -8.82 12.83 -8.40
C ILE A 84 -10.26 12.52 -8.82
N PRO A 85 -10.48 11.84 -9.96
CA PRO A 85 -11.80 11.42 -10.36
C PRO A 85 -12.49 10.56 -9.28
N LYS A 86 -13.62 11.04 -8.75
CA LYS A 86 -14.36 10.39 -7.64
C LYS A 86 -14.70 8.92 -7.92
N MET A 87 -14.96 8.57 -9.18
CA MET A 87 -15.26 7.19 -9.58
C MET A 87 -14.06 6.26 -9.41
N VAL A 88 -12.83 6.74 -9.58
CA VAL A 88 -11.62 5.93 -9.42
C VAL A 88 -11.41 5.60 -7.95
N LEU A 89 -11.51 6.60 -7.08
CA LEU A 89 -11.43 6.41 -5.63
C LEU A 89 -12.54 5.47 -5.13
N ARG A 90 -13.78 5.68 -5.58
CA ARG A 90 -14.92 4.84 -5.19
C ARG A 90 -14.74 3.38 -5.61
N ASP A 91 -14.29 3.14 -6.84
CA ASP A 91 -14.03 1.79 -7.34
C ASP A 91 -12.93 1.08 -6.55
N MET A 92 -11.84 1.80 -6.23
CA MET A 92 -10.77 1.30 -5.38
C MET A 92 -11.29 0.93 -3.99
N VAL A 93 -12.00 1.84 -3.33
CA VAL A 93 -12.53 1.64 -1.98
C VAL A 93 -13.47 0.43 -1.91
N VAL A 94 -14.49 0.35 -2.77
CA VAL A 94 -15.45 -0.79 -2.77
C VAL A 94 -14.75 -2.14 -2.93
N LYS A 95 -13.71 -2.20 -3.78
CA LYS A 95 -12.92 -3.42 -3.98
C LYS A 95 -12.04 -3.76 -2.78
N LEU A 96 -11.48 -2.76 -2.10
CA LEU A 96 -10.73 -2.95 -0.86
C LEU A 96 -11.65 -3.42 0.27
N GLU A 97 -12.79 -2.78 0.47
CA GLU A 97 -13.77 -3.12 1.51
C GLU A 97 -14.28 -4.56 1.35
N SER A 98 -14.68 -4.93 0.13
CA SER A 98 -15.14 -6.30 -0.17
C SER A 98 -14.05 -7.38 -0.05
N ASN A 99 -12.78 -7.01 -0.17
CA ASN A 99 -11.66 -7.94 -0.07
C ASN A 99 -11.13 -8.10 1.36
N LEU A 100 -11.04 -6.98 2.09
CA LEU A 100 -10.44 -6.88 3.41
C LEU A 100 -11.49 -6.99 4.53
N LEU A 101 -12.78 -6.98 4.19
CA LEU A 101 -13.90 -7.00 5.13
C LEU A 101 -13.81 -5.86 6.16
N ARG A 102 -13.44 -4.67 5.68
CA ARG A 102 -13.34 -3.42 6.45
C ARG A 102 -14.16 -2.34 5.79
N GLU A 103 -14.66 -1.39 6.58
CA GLU A 103 -15.32 -0.18 6.10
C GLU A 103 -14.27 0.94 6.05
N TYR A 104 -14.09 1.53 4.88
CA TYR A 104 -13.09 2.57 4.69
C TYR A 104 -13.68 3.97 4.63
N ASP A 105 -14.97 4.18 4.92
CA ASP A 105 -15.63 5.48 4.93
C ASP A 105 -15.03 6.49 5.94
N THR A 106 -15.56 7.71 5.95
CA THR A 106 -15.05 8.80 6.78
C THR A 106 -15.33 8.65 8.27
N GLU A 107 -16.25 7.78 8.67
CA GLU A 107 -16.58 7.51 10.08
C GLU A 107 -15.74 6.36 10.62
N MET A 108 -15.64 5.24 9.89
CA MET A 108 -14.90 4.05 10.31
C MET A 108 -13.40 4.13 10.02
N TYR A 109 -12.99 4.90 9.01
CA TYR A 109 -11.58 5.11 8.65
C TYR A 109 -11.28 6.60 8.45
N PRO A 110 -11.34 7.42 9.51
CA PRO A 110 -11.23 8.88 9.42
C PRO A 110 -9.80 9.36 9.09
N VAL A 111 -8.78 8.52 9.36
CA VAL A 111 -7.37 8.86 9.17
C VAL A 111 -6.62 7.66 8.58
N ASP A 112 -5.61 7.94 7.74
CA ASP A 112 -4.75 6.92 7.15
C ASP A 112 -3.73 6.41 8.19
N SER A 113 -3.94 5.20 8.70
CA SER A 113 -3.11 4.59 9.73
C SER A 113 -2.38 3.33 9.24
N PHE A 114 -1.25 3.02 9.87
CA PHE A 114 -0.59 1.72 9.67
C PHE A 114 -1.37 0.62 10.39
N GLU A 115 -1.61 -0.47 9.68
CA GLU A 115 -2.33 -1.65 10.17
C GLU A 115 -1.49 -2.91 9.90
N PRO A 116 -1.52 -3.91 10.78
CA PRO A 116 -0.79 -5.15 10.58
C PRO A 116 -1.23 -5.86 9.28
N VAL A 117 -0.26 -6.29 8.48
CA VAL A 117 -0.52 -7.04 7.23
C VAL A 117 -1.29 -8.32 7.50
N GLU A 118 -1.02 -8.98 8.62
CA GLU A 118 -1.71 -10.22 9.03
C GLU A 118 -3.19 -10.02 9.36
N ASP A 119 -3.59 -8.83 9.84
CA ASP A 119 -5.00 -8.53 10.11
C ASP A 119 -5.81 -8.29 8.82
N LEU A 120 -5.12 -7.94 7.72
CA LEU A 120 -5.73 -7.64 6.42
C LEU A 120 -5.72 -8.84 5.47
N PHE A 121 -4.66 -9.65 5.53
CA PHE A 121 -4.38 -10.69 4.54
C PHE A 121 -4.22 -12.06 5.19
N ASN A 122 -5.31 -12.82 5.18
CA ASN A 122 -5.34 -14.19 5.71
C ASN A 122 -5.20 -15.24 4.61
N THR A 123 -5.39 -14.85 3.33
CA THR A 123 -5.33 -15.77 2.20
C THR A 123 -4.57 -15.18 1.02
N LYS A 124 -3.94 -16.06 0.22
CA LYS A 124 -3.30 -15.66 -1.04
C LYS A 124 -4.27 -14.98 -2.01
N SER A 125 -5.55 -15.37 -1.99
CA SER A 125 -6.58 -14.75 -2.83
C SER A 125 -6.78 -13.27 -2.49
N GLN A 126 -6.79 -12.92 -1.19
CA GLN A 126 -6.92 -11.53 -0.76
C GLN A 126 -5.74 -10.68 -1.22
N VAL A 127 -4.52 -11.20 -1.11
CA VAL A 127 -3.32 -10.51 -1.61
C VAL A 127 -3.44 -10.25 -3.12
N ILE A 128 -3.79 -11.27 -3.92
CA ILE A 128 -3.94 -11.11 -5.37
C ILE A 128 -5.03 -10.09 -5.73
N LYS A 129 -6.18 -10.13 -5.05
CA LYS A 129 -7.27 -9.16 -5.28
C LYS A 129 -6.86 -7.73 -4.91
N PHE A 130 -6.10 -7.56 -3.83
CA PHE A 130 -5.54 -6.26 -3.45
C PHE A 130 -4.60 -5.73 -4.53
N LEU A 131 -3.62 -6.52 -4.97
CA LEU A 131 -2.67 -6.11 -6.02
C LEU A 131 -3.37 -5.74 -7.32
N LYS A 132 -4.38 -6.51 -7.75
CA LYS A 132 -5.21 -6.18 -8.92
C LYS A 132 -6.02 -4.90 -8.74
N THR A 133 -6.49 -4.62 -7.52
CA THR A 133 -7.22 -3.39 -7.21
C THR A 133 -6.30 -2.18 -7.33
N ILE A 134 -5.08 -2.28 -6.81
CA ILE A 134 -4.06 -1.23 -6.97
C ILE A 134 -3.68 -1.05 -8.43
N GLU A 135 -3.41 -2.12 -9.18
CA GLU A 135 -3.09 -2.06 -10.61
C GLU A 135 -4.19 -1.35 -11.42
N GLY A 136 -5.46 -1.69 -11.14
CA GLY A 136 -6.60 -1.02 -11.76
C GLY A 136 -6.70 0.46 -11.40
N CYS A 137 -6.38 0.83 -10.16
CA CYS A 137 -6.33 2.23 -9.73
C CYS A 137 -5.25 3.01 -10.48
N VAL A 138 -4.03 2.46 -10.57
CA VAL A 138 -2.91 3.04 -11.33
C VAL A 138 -3.31 3.28 -12.78
N TYR A 139 -3.92 2.29 -13.43
CA TYR A 139 -4.33 2.42 -14.83
C TYR A 139 -5.36 3.54 -15.03
N ARG A 140 -6.32 3.67 -14.12
CA ARG A 140 -7.38 4.68 -14.21
C ARG A 140 -6.94 6.09 -13.81
N LEU A 141 -5.93 6.24 -12.96
CA LEU A 141 -5.40 7.55 -12.57
C LEU A 141 -4.52 8.20 -13.66
N LYS A 142 -4.04 7.40 -14.62
CA LYS A 142 -3.25 7.89 -15.76
C LYS A 142 -4.08 8.35 -16.97
N GLN A 143 -5.39 8.06 -16.98
CA GLN A 143 -6.31 8.42 -18.06
C GLN A 143 -6.95 9.76 -17.79
#